data_AF-X0HP51-F1
#
_entry.id   AF-X0HP51-F1
#
_cell.length_a   1.000
_cell.length_b   1.000
_cell.length_c   1.000
_cell.angle_alpha   90.00
_cell.angle_beta   90.00
_cell.angle_gamma   90.00
#
_symmetry.space_group_name_H-M   'P 1'
#
loop_
_entity.id
_entity.type
_entity.pdbx_description
1 polymer ?
#
loop_
_entity_poly.entity_id
_entity_poly.type
_entity_poly.pdbx_seq_one_letter_code
_entity_poly.pdbx_strand_id
1 'polypeptide(L)'
;MPRPVREKILRFDFKFIDVSYDAKNGARDVTDEAVVRLAKGLPGLRTVLLPSANRVNDKGFLALVSHCLDLRLLELTAASTNSFSSTKLSPKALEELCAHPEWAPGLKQLVITTDEENKEFMKAMRALGKQREELVITLLSRSEEKKWGDWQISTISNHYMKGRKCEPEKTPRGILHRYGRGF
;
A
#
# COMPACT_ATOMS: atom_id res chain seq x y z
N MET A 1 17.73 4.03 30.19
CA MET A 1 16.57 3.14 29.96
C MET A 1 16.71 2.53 28.56
N PRO A 2 16.83 1.20 28.41
CA PRO A 2 16.81 0.58 27.09
C PRO A 2 15.45 0.83 26.43
N ARG A 3 15.44 1.42 25.23
CA ARG A 3 14.21 1.61 24.45
C ARG A 3 13.56 0.24 24.22
N PRO A 4 12.28 0.04 24.56
CA PRO A 4 11.61 -1.24 24.36
C PRO A 4 11.68 -1.64 22.89
N VAL A 5 11.91 -2.93 22.62
CA VAL A 5 12.19 -3.50 21.28
C VAL A 5 11.22 -3.01 20.20
N ARG A 6 9.95 -2.79 20.56
CA ARG A 6 8.90 -2.23 19.69
C ARG A 6 9.26 -0.89 19.03
N GLU A 7 10.04 -0.03 19.70
CA GLU A 7 10.46 1.28 19.17
C GLU A 7 11.56 1.16 18.10
N LYS A 8 12.17 -0.02 17.97
CA LYS A 8 13.18 -0.31 16.96
C LYS A 8 12.60 -1.01 15.73
N ILE A 9 11.34 -1.47 15.80
CA ILE A 9 10.68 -2.11 14.66
C ILE A 9 10.11 -1.03 13.76
N LEU A 10 10.82 -0.75 12.66
CA LEU A 10 10.48 0.32 11.72
C LEU A 10 9.83 -0.20 10.43
N ARG A 11 9.89 -1.51 10.18
CA ARG A 11 9.45 -2.12 8.92
C ARG A 11 8.64 -3.38 9.19
N PHE A 12 7.57 -3.56 8.41
CA PHE A 12 6.75 -4.76 8.42
C PHE A 12 6.42 -5.13 6.98
N ASP A 13 7.16 -6.12 6.45
CA ASP A 13 7.23 -6.35 5.01
C ASP A 13 6.83 -7.80 4.69
N PHE A 14 5.73 -7.99 3.95
CA PHE A 14 5.40 -9.26 3.30
C PHE A 14 6.03 -9.32 1.91
N LYS A 15 6.51 -10.50 1.52
CA LYS A 15 7.05 -10.74 0.17
C LYS A 15 6.02 -11.43 -0.70
N PHE A 16 5.86 -10.95 -1.93
CA PHE A 16 5.08 -11.57 -2.99
C PHE A 16 5.97 -11.72 -4.23
N ILE A 17 6.75 -12.81 -4.26
CA ILE A 17 7.85 -13.02 -5.23
C ILE A 17 7.73 -14.34 -5.99
N ASP A 18 6.87 -15.25 -5.54
CA ASP A 18 6.74 -16.59 -6.10
C ASP A 18 5.25 -16.93 -6.29
N VAL A 19 4.95 -17.49 -7.45
CA VAL A 19 3.60 -17.82 -7.96
C VAL A 19 3.53 -19.27 -8.43
N SER A 20 4.46 -20.10 -7.95
CA SER A 20 4.34 -21.56 -8.04
C SER A 20 3.05 -22.04 -7.40
N TYR A 21 2.64 -23.27 -7.73
CA TYR A 21 1.41 -23.86 -7.19
C TYR A 21 1.44 -24.03 -5.67
N ASP A 22 2.62 -24.08 -5.05
CA ASP A 22 2.86 -24.18 -3.61
C ASP A 22 3.19 -22.84 -2.93
N ALA A 23 3.16 -21.73 -3.68
CA ALA A 23 3.44 -20.40 -3.18
C ALA A 23 2.57 -19.99 -1.98
N LYS A 24 3.20 -19.77 -0.83
CA LYS A 24 2.60 -19.16 0.37
C LYS A 24 3.03 -17.71 0.52
N ASN A 25 2.90 -16.95 -0.56
CA ASN A 25 3.46 -15.61 -0.67
C ASN A 25 2.36 -14.53 -0.57
N GLY A 26 2.68 -13.40 0.06
CA GLY A 26 1.77 -12.27 0.23
C GLY A 26 0.93 -12.29 1.52
N ALA A 27 0.18 -11.22 1.73
CA ALA A 27 -0.59 -10.93 2.94
C ALA A 27 -2.06 -11.40 2.85
N ARG A 28 -2.33 -12.49 2.11
CA ARG A 28 -3.70 -12.93 1.75
C ARG A 28 -4.62 -13.17 2.95
N ASP A 29 -4.05 -13.69 4.04
CA ASP A 29 -4.79 -14.01 5.26
C ASP A 29 -4.69 -12.92 6.34
N VAL A 30 -3.96 -11.83 6.07
CA VAL A 30 -3.89 -10.69 6.98
C VAL A 30 -5.22 -9.94 6.95
N THR A 31 -5.85 -9.75 8.11
CA THR A 31 -7.12 -9.02 8.25
C THR A 31 -6.94 -7.63 8.82
N ASP A 32 -7.97 -6.80 8.69
CA ASP A 32 -8.04 -5.49 9.36
C ASP A 32 -7.78 -5.60 10.87
N GLU A 33 -8.31 -6.60 11.57
CA GLU A 33 -8.08 -6.78 13.01
C GLU A 33 -6.60 -7.04 13.33
N ALA A 34 -5.90 -7.79 12.48
CA ALA A 34 -4.47 -8.02 12.63
C ALA A 34 -3.69 -6.71 12.42
N VAL A 35 -4.03 -5.95 11.38
CA VAL A 35 -3.40 -4.66 11.06
C VAL A 35 -3.67 -3.62 12.13
N VAL A 36 -4.88 -3.55 12.68
CA VAL A 36 -5.22 -2.64 13.80
C VAL A 36 -4.37 -2.95 15.03
N ARG A 37 -4.19 -4.23 15.38
CA ARG A 37 -3.32 -4.62 16.51
C ARG A 37 -1.87 -4.27 16.22
N LEU A 38 -1.39 -4.51 15.00
CA LEU A 38 -0.05 -4.13 14.55
C LEU A 38 0.19 -2.63 14.72
N ALA A 39 -0.70 -1.79 14.19
CA ALA A 39 -0.59 -0.34 14.22
C ALA A 39 -0.57 0.21 15.65
N LYS A 40 -1.42 -0.33 16.53
CA LYS A 40 -1.46 0.05 17.95
C LYS A 40 -0.24 -0.44 18.74
N GLY A 41 0.29 -1.61 18.39
CA GLY A 41 1.45 -2.20 19.06
C GLY A 41 2.79 -1.59 18.63
N LEU A 42 2.88 -1.13 17.37
CA LEU A 42 4.10 -0.63 16.73
C LEU A 42 3.89 0.78 16.12
N PRO A 43 3.66 1.82 16.93
CA PRO A 43 3.40 3.18 16.43
C PRO A 43 4.61 3.82 15.72
N GLY A 44 5.82 3.24 15.85
CA GLY A 44 7.04 3.71 15.19
C GLY A 44 7.27 3.16 13.77
N LEU A 45 6.31 2.44 13.20
CA LEU A 45 6.43 1.87 11.85
C LEU A 45 6.62 2.98 10.81
N ARG A 46 7.64 2.81 9.96
CA ARG A 46 7.97 3.69 8.83
C ARG A 46 7.63 3.07 7.49
N THR A 47 7.61 1.75 7.42
CA THR A 47 7.32 1.01 6.20
C THR A 47 6.42 -0.17 6.52
N VAL A 48 5.31 -0.27 5.79
CA VAL A 48 4.41 -1.41 5.84
C VAL A 48 4.11 -1.84 4.43
N LEU A 49 4.52 -3.05 4.07
CA LEU A 49 4.29 -3.63 2.74
C LEU A 49 3.41 -4.87 2.86
N LEU A 50 2.16 -4.76 2.40
CA LEU A 50 1.19 -5.86 2.39
C LEU A 50 0.70 -6.10 0.95
N PRO A 51 1.53 -6.72 0.09
CA PRO A 51 1.08 -7.20 -1.21
C PRO A 51 0.09 -8.35 -1.06
N SER A 52 -0.93 -8.40 -1.92
CA SER A 52 -1.99 -9.42 -1.89
C SER A 52 -2.80 -9.43 -0.59
N ALA A 53 -3.03 -8.28 0.03
CA ALA A 53 -3.73 -8.12 1.30
C ALA A 53 -5.27 -8.09 1.17
N ASN A 54 -5.84 -9.14 0.58
CA ASN A 54 -7.26 -9.23 0.16
C ASN A 54 -8.31 -8.96 1.25
N ARG A 55 -7.90 -8.98 2.53
CA ARG A 55 -8.78 -8.81 3.71
C ARG A 55 -8.42 -7.59 4.56
N VAL A 56 -7.58 -6.69 4.04
CA VAL A 56 -7.25 -5.40 4.65
C VAL A 56 -7.90 -4.29 3.84
N ASN A 57 -8.82 -3.55 4.44
CA ASN A 57 -9.61 -2.50 3.79
C ASN A 57 -9.42 -1.16 4.53
N ASP A 58 -10.42 -0.29 4.47
CA ASP A 58 -10.45 1.04 5.11
C ASP A 58 -10.04 0.98 6.58
N LYS A 59 -10.53 0.00 7.34
CA LYS A 59 -10.27 -0.11 8.78
C LYS A 59 -8.78 -0.30 9.08
N GLY A 60 -8.11 -1.22 8.39
CA GLY A 60 -6.68 -1.46 8.54
C GLY A 60 -5.84 -0.30 8.01
N PHE A 61 -6.23 0.29 6.88
CA PHE A 61 -5.60 1.49 6.33
C PHE A 61 -5.65 2.67 7.31
N LEU A 62 -6.84 3.02 7.79
CA LEU A 62 -7.06 4.13 8.73
C LEU A 62 -6.31 3.90 10.04
N ALA A 63 -6.26 2.65 10.53
CA ALA A 63 -5.48 2.32 11.72
C ALA A 63 -3.97 2.55 11.52
N LEU A 64 -3.41 2.20 10.36
CA LEU A 64 -1.99 2.43 10.07
C LEU A 64 -1.67 3.92 10.00
N VAL A 65 -2.45 4.72 9.24
CA VAL A 65 -2.16 6.14 9.07
C VAL A 65 -2.41 6.97 10.33
N SER A 66 -3.38 6.58 11.17
CA SER A 66 -3.70 7.29 12.41
C SER A 66 -2.79 6.93 13.59
N HIS A 67 -2.30 5.68 13.69
CA HIS A 67 -1.44 5.26 14.80
C HIS A 67 0.06 5.30 14.48
N CYS A 68 0.46 5.15 13.20
CA CYS A 68 1.86 5.15 12.79
C CYS A 68 2.24 6.51 12.18
N LEU A 69 2.51 7.51 13.02
CA LEU A 69 2.76 8.89 12.56
C LEU A 69 4.08 9.05 11.79
N ASP A 70 5.03 8.14 12.00
CA ASP A 70 6.32 8.08 11.30
C ASP A 70 6.25 7.33 9.95
N LEU A 71 5.06 6.90 9.52
CA LEU A 71 4.87 6.10 8.30
C LEU A 71 5.28 6.89 7.05
N ARG A 72 6.17 6.31 6.26
CA ARG A 72 6.72 6.90 5.03
C ARG A 72 6.32 6.15 3.76
N LEU A 73 6.14 4.84 3.87
CA LEU A 73 5.76 3.96 2.76
C LEU A 73 4.69 2.98 3.26
N LEU A 74 3.54 3.00 2.58
CA LEU A 74 2.45 2.06 2.81
C LEU A 74 2.06 1.40 1.50
N GLU A 75 2.07 0.07 1.47
CA GLU A 75 1.47 -0.71 0.40
C GLU A 75 0.31 -1.57 0.93
N LEU A 76 -0.88 -1.38 0.33
CA LEU A 76 -2.08 -2.20 0.52
C LEU A 76 -2.66 -2.54 -0.85
N THR A 77 -2.29 -3.69 -1.39
CA THR A 77 -2.69 -4.10 -2.75
C THR A 77 -3.33 -5.47 -2.74
N ALA A 78 -4.34 -5.69 -3.58
CA ALA A 78 -5.02 -6.96 -3.76
C ALA A 78 -4.19 -7.92 -4.64
N ALA A 79 -4.50 -9.21 -4.52
CA ALA A 79 -4.05 -10.22 -5.47
C ALA A 79 -4.80 -10.09 -6.80
N SER A 80 -4.17 -10.50 -7.89
CA SER A 80 -4.76 -10.51 -9.23
C SER A 80 -5.93 -11.47 -9.39
N THR A 81 -5.88 -12.59 -8.65
CA THR A 81 -6.81 -13.70 -8.85
C THR A 81 -8.23 -13.23 -8.53
N ASN A 82 -9.20 -13.74 -9.30
CA ASN A 82 -10.66 -13.50 -9.28
C ASN A 82 -11.36 -13.73 -7.92
N SER A 83 -10.64 -13.64 -6.81
CA SER A 83 -11.16 -13.66 -5.47
C SER A 83 -12.19 -12.56 -5.32
N PHE A 84 -13.39 -12.98 -4.92
CA PHE A 84 -14.62 -12.22 -4.63
C PHE A 84 -14.45 -11.09 -3.59
N SER A 85 -13.22 -10.81 -3.16
CA SER A 85 -12.81 -9.94 -2.06
C SER A 85 -11.58 -9.16 -2.52
N SER A 86 -11.80 -8.16 -3.37
CA SER A 86 -10.73 -7.21 -3.72
C SER A 86 -10.52 -6.27 -2.55
N THR A 87 -9.28 -6.15 -2.05
CA THR A 87 -8.85 -5.01 -1.24
C THR A 87 -9.26 -3.74 -1.97
N LYS A 88 -10.32 -3.09 -1.50
CA LYS A 88 -10.85 -1.90 -2.15
C LYS A 88 -10.94 -0.82 -1.10
N LEU A 89 -9.93 0.04 -1.10
CA LEU A 89 -10.03 1.27 -0.34
C LEU A 89 -11.16 2.12 -0.91
N SER A 90 -12.07 2.52 -0.04
CA SER A 90 -13.16 3.38 -0.45
C SER A 90 -12.68 4.81 -0.66
N PRO A 91 -13.41 5.62 -1.46
CA PRO A 91 -13.15 7.06 -1.54
C PRO A 91 -13.17 7.72 -0.16
N LYS A 92 -14.07 7.26 0.74
CA LYS A 92 -14.23 7.80 2.09
C LYS A 92 -12.98 7.65 2.93
N ALA A 93 -12.26 6.54 2.82
CA ALA A 93 -11.01 6.37 3.57
C ALA A 93 -9.92 7.36 3.14
N LEU A 94 -9.84 7.69 1.85
CA LEU A 94 -8.93 8.71 1.35
C LEU A 94 -9.38 10.12 1.76
N GLU A 95 -10.69 10.37 1.76
CA GLU A 95 -11.28 11.63 2.26
C GLU A 95 -11.02 11.81 3.76
N GLU A 96 -11.10 10.75 4.55
CA GLU A 96 -10.78 10.79 5.99
C GLU A 96 -9.30 11.13 6.21
N LEU A 97 -8.39 10.55 5.41
CA LEU A 97 -6.96 10.91 5.47
C LEU A 97 -6.70 12.37 5.05
N CYS A 98 -7.53 12.94 4.17
CA CYS A 98 -7.51 14.36 3.85
C CYS A 98 -8.03 15.22 5.03
N ALA A 99 -9.11 14.77 5.69
CA ALA A 99 -9.70 15.45 6.84
C ALA A 99 -8.76 15.51 8.05
N HIS A 100 -7.82 14.57 8.14
CA HIS A 100 -6.81 14.47 9.20
C HIS A 100 -5.37 14.61 8.67
N PRO A 101 -4.87 15.83 8.40
CA PRO A 101 -3.49 16.07 7.95
C PRO A 101 -2.43 15.56 8.93
N GLU A 102 -2.77 15.47 10.21
CA GLU A 102 -1.90 14.97 11.29
C GLU A 102 -1.66 13.45 11.21
N TRP A 103 -2.43 12.71 10.42
CA TRP A 103 -2.22 11.27 10.21
C TRP A 103 -1.14 11.00 9.17
N ALA A 104 -0.10 10.29 9.58
CA ALA A 104 1.10 9.98 8.78
C ALA A 104 1.57 11.20 7.94
N PRO A 105 1.90 12.34 8.56
CA PRO A 105 2.21 13.58 7.84
C PRO A 105 3.46 13.45 6.95
N GLY A 106 4.35 12.51 7.29
CA GLY A 106 5.56 12.19 6.52
C GLY A 106 5.38 11.10 5.45
N LEU A 107 4.15 10.71 5.12
CA LEU A 107 3.89 9.67 4.11
C LEU A 107 4.39 10.12 2.73
N LYS A 108 5.42 9.46 2.23
CA LYS A 108 6.05 9.75 0.93
C LYS A 108 5.46 8.92 -0.20
N GLN A 109 5.02 7.70 0.10
CA GLN A 109 4.47 6.82 -0.90
C GLN A 109 3.31 5.98 -0.36
N LEU A 110 2.22 5.98 -1.11
CA LEU A 110 1.05 5.14 -0.90
C LEU A 110 0.86 4.27 -2.14
N VAL A 111 0.94 2.95 -1.99
CA VAL A 111 0.81 1.97 -3.08
C VAL A 111 -0.47 1.19 -2.86
N ILE A 112 -1.44 1.34 -3.76
CA ILE A 112 -2.79 0.78 -3.58
C ILE A 112 -3.29 0.15 -4.88
N THR A 113 -4.12 -0.88 -4.75
CA THR A 113 -4.79 -1.45 -5.93
C THR A 113 -5.91 -0.53 -6.39
N THR A 114 -5.98 -0.35 -7.71
CA THR A 114 -6.91 0.58 -8.33
C THR A 114 -8.17 -0.09 -8.83
N ASP A 115 -9.21 0.72 -8.88
CA ASP A 115 -10.36 0.59 -9.75
C ASP A 115 -10.44 1.89 -10.55
N GLU A 116 -9.74 1.97 -11.70
CA GLU A 116 -9.63 3.21 -12.49
C GLU A 116 -11.00 3.68 -13.02
N GLU A 117 -11.99 2.80 -13.05
CA GLU A 117 -13.37 3.10 -13.44
C GLU A 117 -14.12 3.85 -12.33
N ASN A 118 -13.68 3.74 -11.07
CA ASN A 118 -14.28 4.44 -9.94
C ASN A 118 -13.87 5.94 -9.92
N LYS A 119 -14.73 6.76 -10.52
CA LYS A 119 -14.55 8.22 -10.59
C LYS A 119 -14.46 8.90 -9.22
N GLU A 120 -15.22 8.42 -8.22
CA GLU A 120 -15.21 8.99 -6.87
C GLU A 120 -13.87 8.71 -6.18
N PHE A 121 -13.37 7.48 -6.31
CA PHE A 121 -12.05 7.09 -5.81
C PHE A 121 -10.95 7.93 -6.44
N MET A 122 -10.96 8.08 -7.77
CA MET A 122 -9.99 8.90 -8.48
C MET A 122 -10.07 10.37 -8.07
N LYS A 123 -11.26 10.89 -7.77
CA LYS A 123 -11.44 12.25 -7.24
C LYS A 123 -10.80 12.40 -5.86
N ALA A 124 -11.10 11.48 -4.93
CA ALA A 124 -10.55 11.50 -3.57
C ALA A 124 -9.02 11.33 -3.57
N MET A 125 -8.50 10.39 -4.36
CA MET A 125 -7.06 10.16 -4.54
C MET A 125 -6.35 11.41 -5.06
N ARG A 126 -6.93 12.08 -6.07
CA ARG A 126 -6.35 13.32 -6.61
C ARG A 126 -6.40 14.46 -5.59
N ALA A 127 -7.45 14.55 -4.78
CA ALA A 127 -7.55 15.54 -3.71
C ALA A 127 -6.44 15.32 -2.66
N LEU A 128 -6.24 14.08 -2.23
CA LEU A 128 -5.16 13.70 -1.31
C LEU A 128 -3.78 14.08 -1.87
N GLY A 129 -3.50 13.75 -3.13
CA GLY A 129 -2.23 14.10 -3.77
C GLY A 129 -2.02 15.60 -3.93
N LYS A 130 -3.08 16.40 -4.08
CA LYS A 130 -2.98 17.88 -4.10
C LYS A 130 -2.69 18.45 -2.72
N GLN A 131 -3.31 17.90 -1.68
CA GLN A 131 -3.09 18.32 -0.30
C GLN A 131 -1.70 17.95 0.21
N ARG A 132 -1.18 16.78 -0.20
CA ARG A 132 0.13 16.27 0.16
C ARG A 132 1.04 16.26 -1.07
N GLU A 133 1.63 17.41 -1.38
CA GLU A 133 2.39 17.60 -2.63
C GLU A 133 3.59 16.66 -2.81
N GLU A 134 4.18 16.21 -1.69
CA GLU A 134 5.32 15.28 -1.65
C GLU A 134 4.89 13.80 -1.68
N LEU A 135 3.59 13.51 -1.59
CA LEU A 135 3.07 12.15 -1.61
C LEU A 135 2.99 11.62 -3.04
N VAL A 136 3.65 10.50 -3.28
CA VAL A 136 3.48 9.70 -4.50
C VAL A 136 2.43 8.62 -4.26
N ILE A 137 1.31 8.71 -4.95
CA ILE A 137 0.30 7.66 -4.95
C ILE A 137 0.56 6.77 -6.15
N THR A 138 0.82 5.49 -5.90
CA THR A 138 1.02 4.49 -6.95
C THR A 138 -0.17 3.55 -7.01
N LEU A 139 -0.86 3.56 -8.14
CA LEU A 139 -1.88 2.60 -8.47
C LEU A 139 -1.20 1.37 -9.06
N LEU A 140 -1.26 0.24 -8.36
CA LEU A 140 -0.57 -0.99 -8.73
C LEU A 140 -1.57 -2.11 -9.03
N SER A 141 -1.46 -2.66 -10.23
CA SER A 141 -2.11 -3.91 -10.62
C SER A 141 -1.05 -5.01 -10.75
N ARG A 142 -1.38 -6.21 -10.27
CA ARG A 142 -0.58 -7.42 -10.47
C ARG A 142 -1.39 -8.40 -11.29
N SER A 143 -0.72 -9.14 -12.16
CA SER A 143 -1.26 -10.28 -12.89
C SER A 143 -0.31 -11.47 -12.83
N GLU A 144 -0.89 -12.66 -12.72
CA GLU A 144 -0.16 -13.92 -12.88
C GLU A 144 -0.21 -14.28 -14.36
N GLU A 145 0.94 -14.24 -15.03
CA GLU A 145 1.06 -14.49 -16.46
C GLU A 145 1.95 -15.71 -16.69
N LYS A 146 1.49 -16.62 -17.55
CA LYS A 146 2.31 -17.75 -17.98
C LYS A 146 3.28 -17.30 -19.07
N LYS A 147 4.58 -17.31 -18.78
CA LYS A 147 5.66 -16.95 -19.70
C LYS A 147 6.59 -18.14 -19.87
N TRP A 148 6.68 -18.66 -21.09
CA TRP A 148 7.59 -19.75 -21.45
C TRP A 148 7.44 -21.03 -20.60
N GLY A 149 6.22 -21.36 -20.16
CA GLY A 149 5.94 -22.55 -19.36
C GLY A 149 5.83 -22.30 -17.86
N ASP A 150 6.43 -21.22 -17.37
CA ASP A 150 6.43 -20.84 -15.95
C ASP A 150 5.43 -19.72 -15.65
N TRP A 151 4.88 -19.72 -14.44
CA TRP A 151 4.09 -18.60 -13.94
C TRP A 151 5.02 -17.49 -13.45
N GLN A 152 4.75 -16.26 -13.90
CA GLN A 152 5.48 -15.05 -13.48
C GLN A 152 4.51 -13.97 -13.03
N ILE A 153 4.95 -13.16 -12.06
CA ILE A 153 4.22 -11.95 -11.67
C ILE A 153 4.54 -10.84 -12.65
N SER A 154 3.50 -10.32 -13.29
CA SER A 154 3.53 -9.09 -14.07
C SER A 154 2.93 -7.96 -13.24
N THR A 155 3.52 -6.77 -13.31
CA THR A 155 3.10 -5.61 -12.52
C THR A 155 2.95 -4.39 -13.41
N ILE A 156 1.79 -3.75 -13.34
CA ILE A 156 1.50 -2.49 -14.02
C ILE A 156 1.31 -1.43 -12.94
N SER A 157 2.10 -0.35 -13.01
CA SER A 157 2.05 0.74 -12.02
C SER A 157 1.86 2.09 -12.68
N ASN A 158 0.90 2.87 -12.18
CA ASN A 158 0.67 4.26 -12.55
C ASN A 158 0.97 5.17 -11.34
N HIS A 159 1.90 6.11 -11.49
CA HIS A 159 2.26 7.05 -10.41
C HIS A 159 1.50 8.36 -10.54
N TYR A 160 1.12 8.94 -9.40
CA TYR A 160 0.43 10.21 -9.28
C TYR A 160 1.11 11.11 -8.25
N MET A 161 1.26 12.38 -8.59
CA MET A 161 1.74 13.43 -7.68
C MET A 161 0.92 14.70 -7.93
N LYS A 162 0.63 15.46 -6.88
CA LYS A 162 -0.16 16.71 -6.98
C LYS A 162 -1.50 16.51 -7.74
N GLY A 163 -2.06 15.30 -7.61
CA GLY A 163 -3.29 14.86 -8.28
C GLY A 163 -3.20 14.64 -9.80
N ARG A 164 -1.99 14.52 -10.37
CA ARG A 164 -1.77 14.25 -11.80
C ARG A 164 -0.91 13.02 -12.00
N LYS A 165 -1.15 12.28 -13.08
CA LYS A 165 -0.31 11.16 -13.48
C LYS A 165 1.10 11.68 -13.80
N CYS A 166 2.13 10.99 -13.35
CA CYS A 166 3.53 11.31 -13.61
C CYS A 166 4.29 10.07 -14.09
N GLU A 167 5.38 10.32 -14.82
CA GLU A 167 6.31 9.27 -15.22
C GLU A 167 7.14 8.82 -14.01
N PRO A 168 7.56 7.53 -13.95
CA PRO A 168 8.38 7.02 -12.85
C PRO A 168 9.64 7.84 -12.60
N GLU A 169 10.30 8.31 -13.66
CA GLU A 169 11.53 9.10 -13.64
C GLU A 169 11.36 10.47 -12.96
N LYS A 170 10.13 10.99 -12.92
CA LYS A 170 9.79 12.27 -12.30
C LYS A 170 9.46 12.14 -10.82
N THR A 171 9.38 10.93 -10.28
CA THR A 171 9.12 10.73 -8.85
C THR A 171 10.37 11.03 -8.01
N PRO A 172 10.21 11.49 -6.75
CA PRO A 172 11.33 11.73 -5.85
C PRO A 172 12.21 10.50 -5.62
N ARG A 173 13.45 10.72 -5.17
CA ARG A 173 14.35 9.61 -4.82
C ARG A 173 13.79 8.80 -3.64
N GLY A 174 13.95 7.48 -3.69
CA GLY A 174 13.52 6.57 -2.63
C GLY A 174 12.08 6.07 -2.76
N ILE A 175 11.41 6.39 -3.87
CA ILE A 175 10.12 5.81 -4.25
C ILE A 175 10.36 4.39 -4.78
N LEU A 176 9.54 3.44 -4.31
CA LEU A 176 9.57 2.07 -4.76
C LEU A 176 9.05 2.01 -6.20
N HIS A 177 9.85 1.43 -7.10
CA HIS A 177 9.45 1.14 -8.49
C HIS A 177 9.48 -0.36 -8.81
N ARG A 178 10.03 -1.17 -7.91
CA ARG A 178 10.13 -2.62 -8.07
C ARG A 178 9.25 -3.30 -7.03
N TYR A 179 8.08 -3.72 -7.47
CA TYR A 179 7.09 -4.38 -6.64
C TYR A 179 7.22 -5.89 -6.78
N GLY A 180 7.43 -6.61 -5.68
CA GLY A 180 7.53 -8.08 -5.72
C GLY A 180 8.86 -8.62 -6.25
N ARG A 181 9.96 -7.88 -6.14
CA ARG A 181 11.32 -8.44 -6.21
C ARG A 181 12.03 -8.27 -4.86
N GLY A 182 12.75 -9.30 -4.43
CA GLY A 182 13.66 -9.20 -3.30
C GLY A 182 14.66 -8.06 -3.52
N PHE A 183 15.08 -7.42 -2.43
CA PHE A 183 16.17 -6.45 -2.43
C PHE A 183 17.43 -7.04 -3.05
#